data_AF-A0A6S4QI04-F1
#
_entry.id   AF-A0A6S4QI04-F1
#
_cell.length_a   1.000
_cell.length_b   1.000
_cell.length_c   1.000
_cell.angle_alpha   90.00
_cell.angle_beta   90.00
_cell.angle_gamma   90.00
#
_symmetry.space_group_name_H-M   'P 1'
#
loop_
_entity.id
_entity.type
_entity.pdbx_description
1 polymer ?
#
loop_
_entity_poly.entity_id
_entity_poly.type
_entity_poly.pdbx_seq_one_letter_code
_entity_poly.pdbx_strand_id
1 'polypeptide(L)'
;MVANNDSTPITPKKQVLAEQMLAEQEQLKEQKQQKKTPLSPNENYFTAIPPHPSSPPHPSLPPHPSSPPHQSSPPHQSSPSHPSSNSSTHVREKQSQSQPQPQSQPQPRSQSLVLGEHPTTYQFTDTPPNDPHTKQKVLIILRSDNHDNGRNATIAFATAVSALFSDIETTIVLMGSGVYWTQQGRMDNISIKGYDTLLSYFTSFLLNNGQLLASIPCMQYNKNVDAFLDRKGLLANIECIGLSTLIHLTKNASVLTF
;
A
#
# COMPACT_ATOMS: atom_id res chain seq x y z
N MET A 1 52.16 -54.79 -18.81
CA MET A 1 51.55 -53.50 -18.43
C MET A 1 50.06 -53.76 -18.27
N VAL A 2 49.60 -53.94 -17.04
CA VAL A 2 48.24 -54.40 -16.73
C VAL A 2 47.42 -53.19 -16.27
N ALA A 3 46.31 -52.97 -16.95
CA ALA A 3 45.34 -51.93 -16.65
C ALA A 3 44.47 -52.36 -15.46
N ASN A 4 44.37 -51.50 -14.44
CA ASN A 4 43.41 -51.65 -13.34
C ASN A 4 42.30 -50.62 -13.53
N ASN A 5 41.10 -51.10 -13.85
CA ASN A 5 39.84 -50.35 -13.77
C ASN A 5 39.29 -50.49 -12.36
N ASP A 6 39.30 -49.40 -11.60
CA ASP A 6 38.71 -49.31 -10.27
C ASP A 6 37.31 -48.68 -10.39
N SER A 7 36.28 -49.53 -10.34
CA SER A 7 34.87 -49.12 -10.36
C SER A 7 34.32 -49.18 -8.95
N THR A 8 34.35 -48.05 -8.24
CA THR A 8 33.72 -47.93 -6.93
C THR A 8 32.19 -47.95 -7.04
N PRO A 9 31.48 -48.73 -6.20
CA PRO A 9 30.03 -48.84 -6.24
C PRO A 9 29.36 -47.57 -5.72
N ILE A 10 28.47 -47.00 -6.54
CA ILE A 10 27.68 -45.82 -6.23
C ILE A 10 26.68 -46.17 -5.13
N THR A 11 26.75 -45.45 -4.00
CA THR A 11 25.94 -45.68 -2.80
C THR A 11 24.44 -45.48 -3.08
N PRO A 12 23.56 -46.41 -2.67
CA PRO A 12 22.11 -46.40 -2.99
C PRO A 12 21.30 -45.23 -2.43
N LYS A 13 21.88 -44.40 -1.55
CA LYS A 13 21.16 -43.27 -0.93
C LYS A 13 20.83 -42.12 -1.90
N LYS A 14 21.63 -41.93 -2.96
CA LYS A 14 21.34 -40.85 -3.93
C LYS A 14 20.17 -41.19 -4.86
N GLN A 15 19.93 -42.47 -5.11
CA GLN A 15 18.86 -42.91 -6.02
C GLN A 15 17.48 -42.73 -5.37
N VAL A 16 17.35 -43.06 -4.09
CA VAL A 16 16.11 -42.88 -3.32
C VAL A 16 15.70 -41.41 -3.22
N LEU A 17 16.66 -40.49 -3.06
CA LEU A 17 16.37 -39.05 -2.97
C LEU A 17 15.89 -38.47 -4.30
N ALA A 18 16.43 -38.95 -5.42
CA ALA A 18 16.02 -38.51 -6.75
C ALA A 18 14.61 -38.99 -7.10
N GLU A 19 14.25 -40.23 -6.73
CA GLU A 19 12.89 -40.76 -6.94
C GLU A 19 11.86 -40.04 -6.07
N GLN A 20 12.20 -39.69 -4.83
CA GLN A 20 11.30 -38.94 -3.94
C GLN A 20 11.00 -37.53 -4.45
N MET A 21 12.01 -36.82 -4.97
CA MET A 21 11.82 -35.50 -5.58
C MET A 21 10.97 -35.53 -6.85
N LEU A 22 11.06 -36.61 -7.63
CA LEU A 22 10.26 -36.76 -8.85
C LEU A 22 8.78 -36.97 -8.52
N ALA A 23 8.47 -37.79 -7.52
CA ALA A 23 7.11 -38.05 -7.07
C ALA A 23 6.41 -36.79 -6.51
N GLU A 24 7.15 -35.93 -5.80
CA GLU A 24 6.60 -34.68 -5.25
C GLU A 24 6.27 -33.67 -6.36
N GLN A 25 7.08 -33.61 -7.42
CA GLN A 25 6.76 -32.76 -8.58
C GLN A 25 5.52 -33.23 -9.35
N GLU A 26 5.27 -34.54 -9.41
CA GLU A 26 4.10 -35.09 -10.09
C GLU A 26 2.80 -34.78 -9.31
N GLN A 27 2.81 -34.94 -7.98
CA GLN A 27 1.69 -34.52 -7.13
C GLN A 27 1.38 -33.02 -7.24
N LEU A 28 2.40 -32.18 -7.34
CA LEU A 28 2.21 -30.74 -7.48
C LEU A 28 1.58 -30.37 -8.84
N LYS A 29 1.86 -31.15 -9.90
CA LYS A 29 1.22 -30.97 -11.21
C LYS A 29 -0.26 -31.38 -11.16
N GLU A 30 -0.60 -32.49 -10.51
CA GLU A 30 -1.99 -32.94 -10.38
C GLU A 30 -2.86 -31.96 -9.57
N GLN A 31 -2.34 -31.41 -8.46
CA GLN A 31 -3.04 -30.38 -7.69
C GLN A 31 -3.30 -29.10 -8.50
N LYS A 32 -2.36 -28.70 -9.37
CA LYS A 32 -2.54 -27.55 -10.25
C LYS A 32 -3.56 -27.81 -11.36
N GLN A 33 -3.71 -29.06 -11.80
CA GLN A 33 -4.70 -29.45 -12.80
C GLN A 33 -6.13 -29.41 -12.25
N GLN A 34 -6.36 -29.85 -11.01
CA GLN A 34 -7.69 -29.84 -10.37
C GLN A 34 -8.21 -28.43 -10.05
N LYS A 35 -7.30 -27.45 -9.86
CA LYS A 35 -7.70 -26.05 -9.60
C LYS A 35 -8.14 -25.29 -10.86
N LYS A 36 -8.17 -25.95 -12.03
CA LYS A 36 -8.51 -25.34 -13.33
C LYS A 36 -9.86 -25.80 -13.89
N THR A 37 -10.73 -26.38 -13.08
CA THR A 37 -12.13 -26.60 -13.46
C THR A 37 -12.84 -25.25 -13.58
N PRO A 38 -13.36 -24.87 -14.75
CA PRO A 38 -14.17 -23.66 -14.90
C PRO A 38 -15.42 -23.82 -14.03
N LEU A 39 -15.65 -22.87 -13.12
CA LEU A 39 -16.94 -22.75 -12.45
C LEU A 39 -18.00 -22.54 -13.54
N SER A 40 -18.86 -23.55 -13.69
CA SER A 40 -20.06 -23.49 -14.53
C SER A 40 -20.89 -22.27 -14.14
N PRO A 41 -21.40 -21.48 -15.11
CA PRO A 41 -22.35 -20.42 -14.83
C PRO A 41 -23.74 -21.04 -14.58
N ASN A 42 -24.43 -20.52 -13.55
CA ASN A 42 -25.78 -20.82 -13.10
C ASN A 42 -26.02 -22.13 -12.34
N GLU A 43 -26.29 -22.00 -11.04
CA GLU A 43 -27.53 -22.52 -10.46
C GLU A 43 -27.97 -21.68 -9.25
N ASN A 44 -29.27 -21.37 -9.24
CA ASN A 44 -29.97 -20.53 -8.28
C ASN A 44 -29.87 -21.08 -6.85
N TYR A 45 -29.13 -20.40 -5.97
CA TYR A 45 -29.35 -20.49 -4.53
C TYR A 45 -30.28 -19.36 -4.08
N PHE A 46 -31.58 -19.56 -4.34
CA PHE A 46 -32.63 -18.86 -3.60
C PHE A 46 -32.78 -19.60 -2.25
N THR A 47 -31.85 -19.34 -1.33
CA THR A 47 -31.99 -19.81 0.05
C THR A 47 -33.05 -18.95 0.71
N ALA A 48 -34.16 -19.58 1.09
CA ALA A 48 -35.26 -18.96 1.81
C ALA A 48 -34.76 -18.17 3.03
N ILE A 49 -34.91 -16.85 2.97
CA ILE A 49 -34.74 -15.96 4.10
C ILE A 49 -35.95 -16.22 5.04
N PRO A 50 -35.74 -16.57 6.32
CA PRO A 50 -36.84 -16.71 7.26
C PRO A 50 -37.57 -15.36 7.42
N PRO A 51 -38.91 -15.33 7.45
CA PRO A 51 -39.66 -14.08 7.60
C PRO A 51 -39.28 -13.44 8.94
N HIS A 52 -38.69 -12.25 8.87
CA HIS A 52 -38.37 -11.44 10.03
C HIS A 52 -39.66 -11.01 10.73
N PRO A 53 -39.71 -10.98 12.08
CA PRO A 53 -40.86 -10.42 12.79
C PRO A 53 -40.99 -8.94 12.44
N SER A 54 -42.19 -8.57 11.96
CA SER A 54 -42.57 -7.19 11.63
C SER A 54 -42.21 -6.25 12.78
N SER A 55 -41.35 -5.27 12.50
CA SER A 55 -41.04 -4.22 13.46
C SER A 55 -42.32 -3.47 13.85
N PRO A 56 -42.51 -3.12 15.15
CA PRO A 56 -43.68 -2.39 15.59
C PRO A 56 -43.75 -1.01 14.90
N PRO A 57 -44.95 -0.50 14.61
CA PRO A 57 -45.12 0.82 14.02
C PRO A 57 -44.50 1.88 14.93
N HIS A 58 -43.54 2.63 14.38
CA HIS A 58 -42.94 3.76 15.10
C HIS A 58 -43.99 4.85 15.33
N PRO A 59 -43.99 5.50 16.52
CA PRO A 59 -44.88 6.63 16.77
C PRO A 59 -44.57 7.77 15.81
N SER A 60 -45.61 8.32 15.20
CA SER A 60 -45.55 9.45 14.28
C SER A 60 -44.81 10.63 14.91
N LEU A 61 -43.72 11.07 14.28
CA LEU A 61 -43.00 12.27 14.66
C LEU A 61 -43.95 13.49 14.56
N PRO A 62 -43.91 14.41 15.54
CA PRO A 62 -44.69 15.64 15.48
C PRO A 62 -44.28 16.49 14.28
N PRO A 63 -45.22 17.23 13.67
CA PRO A 63 -44.92 18.12 12.55
C PRO A 63 -43.89 19.17 12.96
N HIS A 64 -42.79 19.24 12.22
CA HIS A 64 -41.76 20.25 12.42
C HIS A 64 -42.30 21.65 12.09
N PRO A 65 -41.95 22.68 12.87
CA PRO A 65 -42.32 24.05 12.56
C PRO A 65 -41.66 24.50 11.25
N SER A 66 -42.45 25.14 10.39
CA SER A 66 -42.06 25.67 9.09
C SER A 66 -40.81 26.55 9.21
N SER A 67 -39.80 26.26 8.40
CA SER A 67 -38.58 27.05 8.32
C SER A 67 -38.89 28.49 7.90
N PRO A 68 -38.24 29.51 8.50
CA PRO A 68 -38.43 30.90 8.13
C PRO A 68 -37.95 31.17 6.69
N PRO A 69 -38.57 32.12 5.98
CA PRO A 69 -38.21 32.46 4.61
C PRO A 69 -36.77 33.00 4.54
N HIS A 70 -35.99 32.46 3.59
CA HIS A 70 -34.61 32.85 3.33
C HIS A 70 -34.53 34.35 2.96
N GLN A 71 -33.71 35.10 3.70
CA GLN A 71 -33.27 36.43 3.28
C GLN A 71 -32.38 36.30 2.05
N SER A 72 -32.79 36.95 0.97
CA SER A 72 -32.04 37.09 -0.27
C SER A 72 -30.67 37.71 -0.02
N SER A 73 -29.60 37.03 -0.43
CA SER A 73 -28.25 37.56 -0.40
C SER A 73 -28.09 38.72 -1.39
N PRO A 74 -27.29 39.76 -1.05
CA PRO A 74 -27.05 40.90 -1.94
C PRO A 74 -26.22 40.52 -3.18
N PRO A 75 -26.38 41.23 -4.31
CA PRO A 75 -25.62 40.97 -5.53
C PRO A 75 -24.14 41.33 -5.34
N HIS A 76 -23.26 40.38 -5.65
CA HIS A 76 -21.81 40.59 -5.67
C HIS A 76 -21.41 41.57 -6.77
N GLN A 77 -20.60 42.57 -6.41
CA GLN A 77 -19.96 43.49 -7.34
C GLN A 77 -18.91 42.77 -8.21
N SER A 78 -19.03 42.99 -9.51
CA SER A 78 -18.11 42.54 -10.55
C SER A 78 -16.71 43.09 -10.32
N SER A 79 -15.70 42.22 -10.28
CA SER A 79 -14.29 42.60 -10.31
C SER A 79 -13.81 42.83 -11.75
N PRO A 80 -12.79 43.69 -11.99
CA PRO A 80 -12.37 44.09 -13.33
C PRO A 80 -11.50 43.04 -14.02
N SER A 81 -11.71 42.91 -15.32
CA SER A 81 -10.92 42.11 -16.25
C SER A 81 -9.49 42.64 -16.39
N HIS A 82 -8.47 41.79 -16.18
CA HIS A 82 -7.10 42.09 -16.58
C HIS A 82 -6.87 41.76 -18.06
N PRO A 83 -6.06 42.56 -18.79
CA PRO A 83 -5.77 42.32 -20.20
C PRO A 83 -4.68 41.26 -20.39
N SER A 84 -4.95 40.36 -21.32
CA SER A 84 -4.02 39.40 -21.93
C SER A 84 -2.86 40.12 -22.62
N SER A 85 -1.63 39.69 -22.36
CA SER A 85 -0.45 40.07 -23.13
C SER A 85 0.32 38.85 -23.64
N ASN A 86 0.36 38.81 -24.97
CA ASN A 86 1.48 38.43 -25.84
C ASN A 86 1.93 36.96 -25.93
N SER A 87 1.40 36.33 -26.98
CA SER A 87 2.16 35.76 -28.10
C SER A 87 3.70 35.87 -28.05
N SER A 88 4.38 34.73 -28.03
CA SER A 88 5.69 34.55 -28.65
C SER A 88 5.83 33.14 -29.19
N THR A 89 5.51 33.03 -30.48
CA THR A 89 5.94 31.98 -31.39
C THR A 89 7.46 32.01 -31.51
N HIS A 90 8.14 30.98 -31.03
CA HIS A 90 9.48 30.66 -31.53
C HIS A 90 9.52 29.23 -32.07
N VAL A 91 9.39 29.19 -33.40
CA VAL A 91 9.90 28.11 -34.24
C VAL A 91 11.43 28.15 -34.12
N ARG A 92 12.05 27.03 -33.72
CA ARG A 92 13.48 26.78 -33.97
C ARG A 92 13.70 25.32 -34.34
N GLU A 93 13.50 25.08 -35.63
CA GLU A 93 14.44 24.50 -36.56
C GLU A 93 15.46 23.46 -36.04
N LYS A 94 15.36 22.29 -36.66
CA LYS A 94 16.29 21.17 -36.61
C LYS A 94 17.70 21.63 -36.98
N GLN A 95 18.70 21.23 -36.20
CA GLN A 95 20.04 21.03 -36.73
C GLN A 95 20.64 19.72 -36.20
N SER A 96 20.79 18.82 -37.15
CA SER A 96 21.58 17.60 -37.08
C SER A 96 23.05 17.99 -37.17
N GLN A 97 23.89 17.55 -36.23
CA GLN A 97 25.32 17.35 -36.50
C GLN A 97 25.94 16.34 -35.53
N SER A 98 26.37 15.27 -36.15
CA SER A 98 27.29 14.21 -35.71
C SER A 98 28.67 14.74 -35.31
N GLN A 99 29.23 14.28 -34.19
CA GLN A 99 30.51 13.53 -34.16
C GLN A 99 30.87 13.03 -32.75
N PRO A 100 31.55 11.88 -32.63
CA PRO A 100 32.01 11.31 -31.35
C PRO A 100 33.42 11.82 -30.98
N GLN A 101 33.59 12.26 -29.74
CA GLN A 101 34.92 12.42 -29.12
C GLN A 101 35.21 11.25 -28.16
N PRO A 102 36.36 10.58 -28.29
CA PRO A 102 36.93 9.75 -27.24
C PRO A 102 37.86 10.58 -26.34
N GLN A 103 38.16 10.03 -25.14
CA GLN A 103 39.08 10.54 -24.09
C GLN A 103 38.38 11.44 -23.05
N SER A 104 38.39 11.17 -21.75
CA SER A 104 39.45 10.59 -20.92
C SER A 104 38.84 9.95 -19.67
N GLN A 105 39.28 8.74 -19.32
CA GLN A 105 38.96 8.10 -18.04
C GLN A 105 39.52 8.91 -16.86
N PRO A 106 38.72 9.28 -15.85
CA PRO A 106 39.23 9.68 -14.54
C PRO A 106 39.70 8.41 -13.80
N GLN A 107 40.95 8.44 -13.33
CA GLN A 107 41.53 7.40 -12.49
C GLN A 107 40.68 7.16 -11.22
N PRO A 108 40.54 5.91 -10.75
CA PRO A 108 39.95 5.64 -9.45
C PRO A 108 40.91 6.10 -8.35
N ARG A 109 40.57 7.21 -7.69
CA ARG A 109 41.22 7.64 -6.45
C ARG A 109 40.72 6.72 -5.35
N SER A 110 41.54 5.75 -4.97
CA SER A 110 41.33 4.90 -3.79
C SER A 110 41.32 5.77 -2.53
N GLN A 111 40.14 6.29 -2.19
CA GLN A 111 39.90 6.86 -0.87
C GLN A 111 39.55 5.69 0.05
N SER A 112 40.52 5.31 0.87
CA SER A 112 40.33 4.47 2.05
C SER A 112 39.25 5.13 2.92
N LEU A 113 38.02 4.62 2.82
CA LEU A 113 36.91 5.03 3.64
C LEU A 113 37.17 4.49 5.04
N VAL A 114 37.81 5.32 5.87
CA VAL A 114 37.97 5.05 7.29
C VAL A 114 36.57 5.06 7.89
N LEU A 115 36.00 3.87 8.12
CA LEU A 115 34.80 3.68 8.92
C LEU A 115 35.13 4.16 10.34
N GLY A 116 34.89 5.44 10.62
CA GLY A 116 34.91 5.96 11.98
C GLY A 116 33.71 5.38 12.72
N GLU A 117 33.97 4.43 13.62
CA GLU A 117 33.01 3.92 14.59
C GLU A 117 32.62 5.05 15.55
N HIS A 118 31.69 5.90 15.14
CA HIS A 118 31.04 6.83 16.06
C HIS A 118 29.75 6.16 16.56
N PRO A 119 29.69 5.72 17.83
CA PRO A 119 28.44 5.32 18.44
C PRO A 119 27.59 6.59 18.63
N THR A 120 26.75 6.89 17.64
CA THR A 120 25.73 7.94 17.77
C THR A 120 24.61 7.39 18.65
N THR A 121 24.86 7.35 19.96
CA THR A 121 23.84 7.04 20.96
C THR A 121 22.89 8.22 21.03
N TYR A 122 21.83 8.19 20.21
CA TYR A 122 20.69 9.10 20.35
C TYR A 122 19.92 8.73 21.63
N GLN A 123 20.15 9.47 22.70
CA GLN A 123 19.37 9.37 23.94
C GLN A 123 18.06 10.17 23.75
N PHE A 124 16.94 9.48 23.54
CA PHE A 124 15.61 10.08 23.46
C PHE A 124 15.01 10.10 24.88
N THR A 125 15.17 11.19 25.63
CA THR A 125 14.78 11.26 27.06
C THR A 125 13.50 12.04 27.33
N ASP A 126 12.63 12.23 26.34
CA ASP A 126 11.35 12.93 26.51
C ASP A 126 10.19 11.93 26.56
N THR A 127 10.13 11.11 27.62
CA THR A 127 8.91 10.36 27.94
C THR A 127 7.98 11.24 28.78
N PRO A 128 6.80 11.63 28.29
CA PRO A 128 5.73 12.14 29.14
C PRO A 128 5.36 11.08 30.20
N PRO A 129 4.74 11.47 31.33
CA PRO A 129 4.41 10.57 32.43
C PRO A 129 3.55 9.42 31.90
N ASN A 130 4.21 8.28 31.70
CA ASN A 130 3.62 7.10 31.08
C ASN A 130 2.81 6.41 32.17
N ASP A 131 1.48 6.48 32.07
CA ASP A 131 0.65 5.51 32.78
C ASP A 131 1.11 4.12 32.28
N PRO A 132 1.65 3.25 33.16
CA PRO A 132 2.24 1.97 32.78
C PRO A 132 1.28 1.04 32.03
N HIS A 133 0.00 1.39 31.91
CA HIS A 133 -1.01 0.61 31.20
C HIS A 133 -1.36 1.14 29.80
N THR A 134 -0.88 2.32 29.38
CA THR A 134 -1.28 2.88 28.08
C THR A 134 -0.29 2.47 26.99
N LYS A 135 -0.69 1.51 26.14
CA LYS A 135 0.11 1.12 24.97
C LYS A 135 0.28 2.32 24.03
N GLN A 136 1.52 2.60 23.63
CA GLN A 136 1.82 3.66 22.67
C GLN A 136 1.19 3.35 21.32
N LYS A 137 0.67 4.39 20.65
CA LYS A 137 0.02 4.28 19.34
C LYS A 137 0.64 5.21 18.34
N VAL A 138 0.83 4.71 17.12
CA VAL A 138 1.26 5.50 15.96
C VAL A 138 0.20 5.39 14.87
N LEU A 139 -0.21 6.55 14.37
CA LEU A 139 -1.13 6.69 13.24
C LEU A 139 -0.36 7.25 12.06
N ILE A 140 -0.28 6.48 10.98
CA ILE A 140 0.37 6.89 9.74
C ILE A 140 -0.72 7.26 8.73
N ILE A 141 -0.71 8.50 8.27
CA ILE A 141 -1.61 8.98 7.21
C ILE A 141 -0.82 8.98 5.90
N LEU A 142 -1.15 8.06 4.99
CA LEU A 142 -0.53 7.97 3.68
C LEU A 142 -1.45 8.61 2.62
N ARG A 143 -0.99 9.73 2.03
CA ARG A 143 -1.71 10.49 1.01
C ARG A 143 -1.16 10.34 -0.40
N SER A 144 0.10 9.93 -0.51
CA SER A 144 0.81 9.77 -1.78
C SER A 144 0.38 8.51 -2.52
N ASP A 145 0.13 8.62 -3.82
CA ASP A 145 -0.04 7.49 -4.75
C ASP A 145 1.32 7.11 -5.38
N ASN A 146 1.30 6.54 -6.59
CA ASN A 146 2.52 6.13 -7.29
C ASN A 146 3.21 7.26 -8.10
N HIS A 147 2.82 8.53 -7.94
CA HIS A 147 3.49 9.63 -8.64
C HIS A 147 4.97 9.79 -8.27
N ASP A 148 5.37 9.35 -7.08
CA ASP A 148 6.76 9.35 -6.60
C ASP A 148 7.46 7.98 -6.74
N ASN A 149 6.94 7.12 -7.62
CA ASN A 149 7.34 5.72 -7.79
C ASN A 149 7.19 4.89 -6.50
N GLY A 150 6.25 5.24 -5.63
CA GLY A 150 5.96 4.51 -4.39
C GLY A 150 6.99 4.75 -3.29
N ARG A 151 7.78 5.83 -3.37
CA ARG A 151 8.79 6.16 -2.37
C ARG A 151 8.16 6.45 -1.01
N ASN A 152 7.17 7.35 -0.95
CA ASN A 152 6.48 7.71 0.28
C ASN A 152 5.70 6.53 0.85
N ALA A 153 5.08 5.71 -0.01
CA ALA A 153 4.42 4.48 0.42
C ALA A 153 5.43 3.50 1.05
N THR A 154 6.59 3.29 0.41
CA THR A 154 7.63 2.39 0.93
C THR A 154 8.14 2.86 2.29
N ILE A 155 8.41 4.16 2.45
CA ILE A 155 8.86 4.72 3.73
C ILE A 155 7.75 4.62 4.79
N ALA A 156 6.50 4.89 4.45
CA ALA A 156 5.37 4.77 5.36
C ALA A 156 5.21 3.34 5.90
N PHE A 157 5.24 2.34 5.01
CA PHE A 157 5.12 0.93 5.41
C PHE A 157 6.37 0.43 6.17
N ALA A 158 7.58 0.83 5.77
CA ALA A 158 8.80 0.50 6.52
C ALA A 158 8.77 1.09 7.94
N THR A 159 8.29 2.33 8.07
CA THR A 159 8.08 3.00 9.37
C THR A 159 7.06 2.23 10.21
N ALA A 160 5.94 1.83 9.60
CA ALA A 160 4.89 1.10 10.28
C ALA A 160 5.36 -0.27 10.80
N VAL A 161 6.11 -1.02 9.99
CA VAL A 161 6.70 -2.30 10.38
C VAL A 161 7.69 -2.10 11.52
N SER A 162 8.52 -1.06 11.46
CA SER A 162 9.48 -0.75 12.53
C SER A 162 8.78 -0.41 13.86
N ALA A 163 7.66 0.32 13.79
CA ALA A 163 6.85 0.63 14.96
C ALA A 163 6.23 -0.64 15.58
N LEU A 164 5.68 -1.54 14.76
CA LEU A 164 5.17 -2.84 15.23
C LEU A 164 6.26 -3.68 15.93
N PHE A 165 7.47 -3.72 15.38
CA PHE A 165 8.61 -4.42 16.03
C PHE A 165 9.08 -3.76 17.33
N SER A 166 8.70 -2.50 17.55
CA SER A 166 8.94 -1.77 18.79
C SER A 166 7.78 -1.91 19.79
N ASP A 167 6.87 -2.85 19.56
CA ASP A 167 5.62 -3.06 20.31
C ASP A 167 4.70 -1.82 20.37
N ILE A 168 4.74 -0.98 19.34
CA ILE A 168 3.87 0.19 19.20
C ILE A 168 2.65 -0.21 18.36
N GLU A 169 1.44 0.03 18.88
CA GLU A 169 0.20 -0.21 18.13
C GLU A 169 0.16 0.73 16.91
N THR A 170 0.09 0.15 15.72
CA THR A 170 0.28 0.92 14.49
C THR A 170 -0.89 0.76 13.53
N THR A 171 -1.43 1.89 13.11
CA THR A 171 -2.50 1.99 12.12
C THR A 171 -2.03 2.84 10.95
N ILE A 172 -2.22 2.36 9.71
CA ILE A 172 -2.07 3.16 8.50
C ILE A 172 -3.47 3.53 7.98
N VAL A 173 -3.70 4.81 7.70
CA VAL A 173 -4.90 5.30 7.03
C VAL A 173 -4.53 5.83 5.65
N LEU A 174 -5.12 5.24 4.62
CA LEU A 174 -5.01 5.67 3.23
C LEU A 174 -6.02 6.79 2.95
N MET A 175 -5.50 7.95 2.57
CA MET A 175 -6.28 9.17 2.32
C MET A 175 -5.91 9.79 0.98
N GLY A 176 -6.76 10.69 0.45
CA GLY A 176 -6.47 11.40 -0.80
C GLY A 176 -6.15 10.43 -1.93
N SER A 177 -5.02 10.63 -2.61
CA SER A 177 -4.54 9.72 -3.67
C SER A 177 -3.97 8.41 -3.12
N GLY A 178 -3.59 8.34 -1.84
CA GLY A 178 -3.04 7.15 -1.20
C GLY A 178 -3.99 5.94 -1.19
N VAL A 179 -5.29 6.15 -1.41
CA VAL A 179 -6.24 5.06 -1.67
C VAL A 179 -5.90 4.25 -2.92
N TYR A 180 -5.03 4.74 -3.80
CA TYR A 180 -4.44 4.00 -4.91
C TYR A 180 -3.88 2.63 -4.47
N TRP A 181 -3.26 2.59 -3.29
CA TRP A 181 -2.63 1.38 -2.76
C TRP A 181 -3.61 0.33 -2.26
N THR A 182 -4.92 0.65 -2.20
CA THR A 182 -5.95 -0.35 -1.84
C THR A 182 -6.17 -1.41 -2.93
N GLN A 183 -5.69 -1.16 -4.14
CA GLN A 183 -5.94 -2.01 -5.30
C GLN A 183 -4.92 -3.15 -5.39
N GLN A 184 -5.41 -4.35 -5.65
CA GLN A 184 -4.60 -5.54 -5.87
C GLN A 184 -3.60 -5.32 -7.02
N GLY A 185 -2.37 -5.78 -6.81
CA GLY A 185 -1.29 -5.69 -7.79
C GLY A 185 -0.62 -4.32 -7.93
N ARG A 186 -1.13 -3.27 -7.26
CA ARG A 186 -0.50 -1.94 -7.34
C ARG A 186 0.83 -1.84 -6.60
N MET A 187 1.06 -2.71 -5.63
CA MET A 187 2.33 -2.79 -4.90
C MET A 187 3.33 -3.73 -5.59
N ASP A 188 2.89 -4.50 -6.59
CA ASP A 188 3.74 -5.45 -7.29
C ASP A 188 4.79 -4.65 -8.07
N ASN A 189 6.07 -4.96 -7.85
CA ASN A 189 7.23 -4.32 -8.48
C ASN A 189 7.60 -2.92 -7.99
N ILE A 190 7.00 -2.42 -6.90
CA ILE A 190 7.50 -1.19 -6.26
C ILE A 190 8.74 -1.52 -5.42
N SER A 191 9.88 -0.94 -5.82
CA SER A 191 11.17 -1.14 -5.18
C SER A 191 11.95 0.17 -5.12
N ILE A 192 12.43 0.52 -3.92
CA ILE A 192 13.25 1.71 -3.68
C ILE A 192 14.63 1.27 -3.23
N LYS A 193 15.69 1.88 -3.78
CA LYS A 193 17.07 1.53 -3.42
C LYS A 193 17.31 1.70 -1.91
N GLY A 194 17.79 0.64 -1.27
CA GLY A 194 18.07 0.62 0.17
C GLY A 194 16.89 0.22 1.05
N TYR A 195 15.76 -0.14 0.45
CA TYR A 195 14.57 -0.65 1.13
C TYR A 195 14.18 -2.00 0.53
N ASP A 196 13.42 -2.80 1.29
CA ASP A 196 12.72 -3.95 0.71
C ASP A 196 11.61 -3.48 -0.23
N THR A 197 11.04 -4.42 -1.00
CA THR A 197 9.89 -4.12 -1.86
C THR A 197 8.68 -3.66 -1.04
N LEU A 198 7.86 -2.76 -1.59
CA LEU A 198 6.65 -2.28 -0.93
C LEU A 198 5.72 -3.44 -0.53
N LEU A 199 5.59 -4.44 -1.41
CA LEU A 199 4.79 -5.63 -1.15
C LEU A 199 5.29 -6.40 0.07
N SER A 200 6.62 -6.53 0.24
CA SER A 200 7.22 -7.18 1.41
C SER A 200 6.85 -6.46 2.71
N TYR A 201 6.96 -5.13 2.75
CA TYR A 201 6.57 -4.37 3.94
C TYR A 201 5.07 -4.42 4.20
N PHE A 202 4.24 -4.34 3.17
CA PHE A 202 2.79 -4.49 3.30
C PHE A 202 2.41 -5.86 3.89
N THR A 203 2.98 -6.96 3.36
CA THR A 203 2.75 -8.31 3.88
C THR A 203 3.22 -8.41 5.32
N SER A 204 4.41 -7.91 5.64
CA SER A 204 4.95 -7.90 7.00
C SER A 204 4.08 -7.10 7.96
N PHE A 205 3.57 -5.95 7.54
CA PHE A 205 2.67 -5.11 8.33
C PHE A 205 1.39 -5.88 8.72
N LEU A 206 0.73 -6.53 7.77
CA LEU A 206 -0.47 -7.31 8.04
C LEU A 206 -0.19 -8.55 8.90
N LEU A 207 0.90 -9.27 8.65
CA LEU A 207 1.28 -10.45 9.45
C LEU A 207 1.57 -10.10 10.91
N ASN A 208 2.01 -8.87 11.19
CA ASN A 208 2.29 -8.37 12.53
C ASN A 208 1.11 -7.57 13.12
N ASN A 209 -0.12 -7.88 12.71
CA ASN A 209 -1.36 -7.27 13.22
C ASN A 209 -1.46 -5.75 13.03
N GLY A 210 -0.77 -5.20 12.03
CA GLY A 210 -0.96 -3.82 11.60
C GLY A 210 -2.36 -3.58 11.05
N GLN A 211 -2.97 -2.46 11.40
CA GLN A 211 -4.29 -2.09 10.91
C GLN A 211 -4.19 -1.20 9.68
N LEU A 212 -4.80 -1.61 8.56
CA LEU A 212 -4.86 -0.81 7.34
C LEU A 212 -6.29 -0.35 7.05
N LEU A 213 -6.48 0.97 7.03
CA LEU A 213 -7.77 1.62 6.85
C LEU A 213 -7.76 2.47 5.57
N ALA A 214 -8.91 2.62 4.93
CA ALA A 214 -9.08 3.48 3.76
C ALA A 214 -10.27 4.44 3.91
N SER A 215 -10.07 5.71 3.57
CA SER A 215 -11.12 6.73 3.63
C SER A 215 -12.16 6.53 2.53
N ILE A 216 -13.42 6.30 2.91
CA ILE A 216 -14.55 6.13 1.98
C ILE A 216 -14.71 7.34 1.05
N PRO A 217 -14.76 8.60 1.53
CA PRO A 217 -14.87 9.75 0.64
C PRO A 217 -13.72 9.85 -0.38
N CYS A 218 -12.50 9.46 0.02
CA CYS A 218 -11.34 9.52 -0.87
C CYS A 218 -11.40 8.44 -1.95
N MET A 219 -11.88 7.23 -1.64
CA MET A 219 -12.12 6.19 -2.63
C MET A 219 -13.21 6.58 -3.62
N GLN A 220 -14.31 7.17 -3.14
CA GLN A 220 -15.40 7.66 -3.99
C GLN A 220 -14.95 8.79 -4.92
N TYR A 221 -14.11 9.70 -4.42
CA TYR A 221 -13.58 10.81 -5.21
C TYR A 221 -12.59 10.36 -6.28
N ASN A 222 -11.71 9.42 -5.96
CA ASN A 222 -10.79 8.82 -6.92
C ASN A 222 -11.57 7.82 -7.79
N LYS A 223 -12.25 8.33 -8.83
CA LYS A 223 -13.03 7.58 -9.84
C LYS A 223 -12.30 6.38 -10.50
N ASN A 224 -11.02 6.20 -10.22
CA ASN A 224 -10.21 5.04 -10.59
C ASN A 224 -10.44 3.81 -9.68
N VAL A 225 -11.35 3.89 -8.71
CA VAL A 225 -11.74 2.76 -7.87
C VAL A 225 -13.12 2.26 -8.29
N ASP A 226 -13.26 1.80 -9.54
CA ASP A 226 -14.39 0.93 -9.95
C ASP A 226 -14.54 -0.29 -9.00
N ALA A 227 -13.44 -0.66 -8.31
CA ALA A 227 -13.38 -1.65 -7.26
C ALA A 227 -14.17 -1.32 -5.98
N PHE A 228 -14.55 -0.06 -5.70
CA PHE A 228 -15.28 0.29 -4.48
C PHE A 228 -16.68 -0.32 -4.49
N LEU A 229 -17.33 -0.32 -5.65
CA LEU A 229 -18.68 -0.85 -5.81
C LEU A 229 -18.67 -2.38 -5.98
N ASP A 230 -17.66 -2.93 -6.66
CA ASP A 230 -17.64 -4.35 -6.97
C ASP A 230 -16.88 -5.20 -5.93
N ARG A 231 -16.13 -4.57 -5.00
CA ARG A 231 -15.11 -5.17 -4.08
C ARG A 231 -14.05 -6.07 -4.74
N LYS A 232 -14.23 -6.43 -6.00
CA LYS A 232 -13.28 -7.17 -6.82
C LYS A 232 -12.08 -6.28 -7.06
N GLY A 233 -10.93 -6.69 -6.52
CA GLY A 233 -9.66 -5.98 -6.68
C GLY A 233 -9.29 -5.07 -5.52
N LEU A 234 -10.08 -4.97 -4.46
CA LEU A 234 -9.57 -4.45 -3.18
C LEU A 234 -8.72 -5.52 -2.50
N LEU A 235 -7.62 -5.10 -1.88
CA LEU A 235 -6.83 -5.98 -1.02
C LEU A 235 -7.72 -6.53 0.11
N ALA A 236 -7.63 -7.84 0.35
CA ALA A 236 -8.28 -8.45 1.49
C ALA A 236 -7.77 -7.77 2.78
N ASN A 237 -8.67 -7.54 3.74
CA ASN A 237 -8.39 -6.96 5.05
C ASN A 237 -8.21 -5.43 5.12
N ILE A 238 -8.64 -4.67 4.10
CA ILE A 238 -8.76 -3.22 4.24
C ILE A 238 -10.13 -2.86 4.81
N GLU A 239 -10.14 -2.19 5.96
CA GLU A 239 -11.36 -1.63 6.54
C GLU A 239 -11.61 -0.21 5.99
N CYS A 240 -12.85 0.06 5.60
CA CYS A 240 -13.25 1.34 5.03
C CYS A 240 -13.85 2.23 6.13
N ILE A 241 -13.32 3.44 6.30
CA ILE A 241 -13.70 4.35 7.38
C ILE A 241 -14.20 5.71 6.87
N GLY A 242 -14.99 6.38 7.71
CA GLY A 242 -15.36 7.78 7.54
C GLY A 242 -14.33 8.74 8.17
N LEU A 243 -14.45 10.04 7.87
CA LEU A 243 -13.58 11.08 8.43
C LEU A 243 -13.72 11.22 9.96
N SER A 244 -14.90 10.95 10.52
CA SER A 244 -15.11 10.98 11.98
C SER A 244 -14.25 9.95 12.72
N THR A 245 -14.14 8.74 12.18
CA THR A 245 -13.26 7.68 12.71
C THR A 245 -11.80 8.12 12.69
N LEU A 246 -11.34 8.77 11.61
CA LEU A 246 -9.99 9.30 11.54
C LEU A 246 -9.71 10.31 12.66
N ILE A 247 -10.61 11.28 12.87
CA ILE A 247 -10.46 12.27 13.97
C ILE A 247 -10.45 11.59 15.34
N HIS A 248 -11.15 10.47 15.49
CA HIS A 248 -11.09 9.69 16.72
C HIS A 248 -9.72 9.03 16.90
N LEU A 249 -9.18 8.41 15.85
CA LEU A 249 -7.86 7.77 15.85
C LEU A 249 -6.72 8.74 16.20
N THR A 250 -6.83 10.01 15.78
CA THR A 250 -5.78 11.02 16.06
C THR A 250 -5.68 11.43 17.53
N LYS A 251 -6.71 11.19 18.36
CA LYS A 251 -6.75 11.72 19.74
C LYS A 251 -5.68 11.15 20.66
N ASN A 252 -5.26 9.90 20.43
CA ASN A 252 -4.40 9.14 21.33
C ASN A 252 -3.21 8.50 20.60
N ALA A 253 -2.80 9.06 19.45
CA ALA A 253 -1.73 8.51 18.63
C ALA A 253 -0.75 9.60 18.20
N SER A 254 0.53 9.25 18.13
CA SER A 254 1.51 10.04 17.41
C SER A 254 1.23 9.94 15.92
N VAL A 255 1.01 11.09 15.26
CA VAL A 255 0.59 11.12 13.86
C VAL A 255 1.78 11.42 12.95
N LEU A 256 2.00 10.56 11.96
CA LEU A 256 2.98 10.74 10.88
C LEU A 256 2.22 10.86 9.56
N THR A 257 2.68 11.71 8.64
CA THR A 257 2.05 11.90 7.33
C THR A 257 3.07 11.76 6.20
N PHE A 258 2.69 11.00 5.16
CA PHE A 258 3.48 10.72 3.97
C PHE A 258 2.64 10.94 2.69
#